data_AF-A0A2P5LF23-F1
#
_entry.id   AF-A0A2P5LF23-F1
#
_cell.length_a   1.000
_cell.length_b   1.000
_cell.length_c   1.000
_cell.angle_alpha   90.00
_cell.angle_beta   90.00
_cell.angle_gamma   90.00
#
_symmetry.space_group_name_H-M   'P 1'
#
loop_
_entity.id
_entity.type
_entity.pdbx_description
1 polymer ?
#
loop_
_entity_poly.entity_id
_entity_poly.type
_entity_poly.pdbx_seq_one_letter_code
_entity_poly.pdbx_strand_id
1 'polypeptide(L)'
;MNIQILSVVAGLSVALVCPPVAATEYVYRELMANTLPASQCDSADKAVANATKKYTLARYSKKFCHSQGYGWHVNTIKDNGKTACTPCVGGQSGSQTCHQEDVVVVCQRIKPGTVGLLPGKG
;
A
#
# COMPACT_ATOMS: atom_id res chain seq x y z
N MET A 1 7.20 -14.25 -63.07
CA MET A 1 7.77 -14.60 -61.76
C MET A 1 8.03 -13.30 -61.01
N ASN A 2 7.16 -12.95 -60.07
CA ASN A 2 7.06 -11.58 -59.51
C ASN A 2 8.13 -11.30 -58.45
N ILE A 3 9.11 -10.47 -58.80
CA ILE A 3 10.24 -10.02 -57.95
C ILE A 3 9.76 -9.19 -56.73
N GLN A 4 8.52 -8.71 -56.75
CA GLN A 4 7.89 -7.95 -55.66
C GLN A 4 7.61 -8.78 -54.39
N ILE A 5 7.51 -10.11 -54.50
CA ILE A 5 7.13 -10.98 -53.36
C ILE A 5 8.35 -11.27 -52.47
N LEU A 6 9.57 -11.28 -53.03
CA LEU A 6 10.79 -11.59 -52.28
C LEU A 6 11.18 -10.50 -51.26
N SER A 7 10.87 -9.24 -51.56
CA SER A 7 11.25 -8.09 -50.71
C SER A 7 10.41 -7.97 -49.44
N VAL A 8 9.16 -8.45 -49.46
CA VAL A 8 8.23 -8.38 -48.31
C VAL A 8 8.61 -9.42 -47.25
N VAL A 9 9.13 -10.57 -47.68
CA VAL A 9 9.54 -11.66 -46.76
C VAL A 9 10.84 -11.31 -46.02
N ALA A 10 11.74 -10.54 -46.63
CA ALA A 10 12.99 -10.12 -45.98
C ALA A 10 12.81 -8.99 -44.94
N GLY A 11 11.80 -8.13 -45.10
CA GLY A 11 11.52 -7.03 -44.17
C GLY A 11 10.78 -7.46 -42.90
N LEU A 12 10.02 -8.56 -42.94
CA LEU A 12 9.24 -9.04 -41.80
C LEU A 12 10.10 -9.74 -40.73
N SER A 13 11.31 -10.14 -41.07
CA SER A 13 12.21 -10.91 -40.20
C SER A 13 12.93 -10.06 -39.14
N VAL A 14 12.97 -8.73 -39.28
CA VAL A 14 13.75 -7.83 -38.40
C VAL A 14 12.93 -7.24 -37.24
N ALA A 15 11.61 -7.41 -37.23
CA ALA A 15 10.73 -6.86 -36.19
C ALA A 15 10.62 -7.72 -34.91
N LEU A 16 11.27 -8.89 -34.84
CA LEU A 16 11.01 -9.90 -33.80
C LEU A 16 12.06 -9.99 -32.69
N VAL A 17 13.07 -9.12 -32.65
CA VAL A 17 14.05 -9.06 -31.55
C VAL A 17 13.84 -7.83 -30.68
N CYS A 18 12.63 -7.71 -30.11
CA CYS A 18 12.43 -6.87 -28.93
C CYS A 18 12.62 -7.76 -27.69
N PRO A 19 13.66 -7.58 -26.87
CA PRO A 19 13.76 -8.29 -25.61
C PRO A 19 12.54 -7.93 -24.75
N PRO A 20 11.88 -8.90 -24.08
CA PRO A 20 10.78 -8.58 -23.19
C PRO A 20 11.31 -7.65 -22.09
N VAL A 21 10.81 -6.42 -22.05
CA VAL A 21 10.94 -5.56 -20.88
C VAL A 21 10.31 -6.34 -19.72
N ALA A 22 11.13 -6.79 -18.79
CA ALA A 22 10.66 -7.46 -17.58
C ALA A 22 9.74 -6.47 -16.84
N ALA A 23 8.44 -6.74 -16.89
CA ALA A 23 7.46 -5.93 -16.19
C ALA A 23 7.66 -6.08 -14.69
N THR A 24 7.63 -4.96 -13.96
CA THR A 24 7.55 -4.94 -12.50
C THR A 24 6.27 -5.65 -12.06
N GLU A 25 6.34 -6.94 -11.73
CA GLU A 25 5.19 -7.59 -11.08
C GLU A 25 5.11 -7.14 -9.63
N TYR A 26 3.90 -6.85 -9.18
CA TYR A 26 3.58 -6.48 -7.82
C TYR A 26 2.77 -7.59 -7.15
N VAL A 27 3.05 -7.82 -5.87
CA VAL A 27 2.24 -8.67 -5.00
C VAL A 27 1.37 -7.77 -4.15
N TYR A 28 0.06 -7.97 -4.26
CA TYR A 28 -0.95 -7.28 -3.48
C TYR A 28 -1.50 -8.19 -2.40
N ARG A 29 -1.75 -7.65 -1.20
CA ARG A 29 -2.45 -8.38 -0.15
C ARG A 29 -3.39 -7.47 0.61
N GLU A 30 -4.61 -7.96 0.79
CA GLU A 30 -5.62 -7.36 1.65
C GLU A 30 -5.40 -7.83 3.07
N LEU A 31 -5.23 -6.87 3.97
CA LEU A 31 -4.91 -7.10 5.36
C LEU A 31 -5.74 -6.16 6.23
N MET A 32 -6.13 -6.64 7.40
CA MET A 32 -6.91 -5.89 8.38
C MET A 32 -6.02 -5.47 9.54
N ALA A 33 -6.14 -4.22 9.99
CA ALA A 33 -5.30 -3.66 11.03
C ALA A 33 -6.03 -2.64 11.90
N ASN A 34 -5.57 -2.51 13.13
CA ASN A 34 -6.01 -1.44 14.03
C ASN A 34 -4.99 -0.31 13.99
N THR A 35 -5.47 0.93 14.00
CA THR A 35 -4.63 2.10 14.24
C THR A 35 -4.28 2.20 15.73
N LEU A 36 -3.21 2.93 16.05
CA LEU A 36 -2.85 3.15 17.45
C LEU A 36 -3.67 4.32 18.03
N PRO A 37 -4.09 4.22 19.30
CA PRO A 37 -4.74 5.32 20.01
C PRO A 37 -3.81 6.53 20.06
N ALA A 38 -4.43 7.72 20.07
CA ALA A 38 -3.69 8.96 20.22
C ALA A 38 -2.99 8.99 21.59
N SER A 39 -1.76 9.50 21.61
CA SER A 39 -1.01 9.70 22.86
C SER A 39 -1.55 10.84 23.71
N GLN A 40 -2.37 11.72 23.12
CA GLN A 40 -3.02 12.83 23.78
C GLN A 40 -4.49 12.49 24.03
N CYS A 41 -4.99 12.94 25.18
CA CYS A 41 -6.39 12.83 25.54
C CYS A 41 -7.10 14.11 25.12
N ASP A 42 -8.09 13.96 24.24
CA ASP A 42 -8.83 15.07 23.64
C ASP A 42 -10.29 15.02 24.05
N SER A 43 -11.05 16.10 23.79
CA SER A 43 -12.50 16.05 23.87
C SER A 43 -13.06 15.00 22.90
N ALA A 44 -14.23 14.44 23.21
CA ALA A 44 -14.87 13.38 22.43
C ALA A 44 -14.83 13.62 20.91
N ASP A 45 -15.32 14.79 20.48
CA ASP A 45 -15.40 15.13 19.06
C ASP A 45 -14.02 15.24 18.40
N LYS A 46 -13.05 15.80 19.11
CA LYS A 46 -11.68 15.96 18.61
C LYS A 46 -10.97 14.62 18.52
N ALA A 47 -11.15 13.74 19.51
CA ALA A 47 -10.55 12.41 19.52
C ALA A 47 -11.05 11.57 18.33
N VAL A 48 -12.37 11.58 18.08
CA VAL A 48 -12.98 10.89 16.93
C VAL A 48 -12.50 11.51 15.60
N ALA A 49 -12.48 12.85 15.50
CA ALA A 49 -12.02 13.55 14.30
C ALA A 49 -10.55 13.25 13.98
N ASN A 50 -9.69 13.14 15.01
CA ASN A 50 -8.28 12.80 14.84
C ASN A 50 -8.08 11.34 14.41
N ALA A 51 -8.85 10.40 14.97
CA ALA A 51 -8.79 8.99 14.64
C ALA A 51 -9.27 8.70 13.20
N THR A 52 -10.34 9.37 12.75
CA THR A 52 -10.93 9.20 11.41
C THR A 52 -10.22 9.99 10.32
N LYS A 53 -9.26 10.86 10.68
CA LYS A 53 -8.56 11.71 9.72
C LYS A 53 -7.80 10.87 8.70
N LYS A 54 -7.99 11.19 7.41
CA LYS A 54 -7.31 10.51 6.29
C LYS A 54 -5.79 10.41 6.46
N TYR A 55 -5.17 11.47 7.00
CA TYR A 55 -3.74 11.48 7.30
C TYR A 55 -3.34 10.40 8.32
N THR A 56 -4.12 10.26 9.39
CA THR A 56 -3.91 9.26 10.46
C THR A 56 -4.01 7.85 9.89
N LEU A 57 -5.09 7.58 9.14
CA LEU A 57 -5.30 6.29 8.48
C LEU A 57 -4.17 5.95 7.50
N ALA A 58 -3.76 6.90 6.65
CA ALA A 58 -2.67 6.69 5.71
C ALA A 58 -1.33 6.44 6.40
N ARG A 59 -1.03 7.18 7.47
CA ARG A 59 0.21 7.02 8.25
C ARG A 59 0.29 5.64 8.89
N TYR A 60 -0.77 5.19 9.55
CA TYR A 60 -0.80 3.88 10.20
C TYR A 60 -0.84 2.74 9.19
N SER A 61 -1.59 2.89 8.09
CA SER A 61 -1.61 1.92 6.99
C SER A 61 -0.21 1.68 6.40
N LYS A 62 0.57 2.75 6.19
CA LYS A 62 1.96 2.63 5.72
C LYS A 62 2.85 1.89 6.72
N LYS A 63 2.76 2.24 8.00
CA LYS A 63 3.51 1.55 9.06
C LYS A 63 3.13 0.07 9.17
N PHE A 64 1.84 -0.23 9.04
CA PHE A 64 1.35 -1.60 9.07
C PHE A 64 1.83 -2.40 7.86
N CYS A 65 1.66 -1.90 6.63
CA CYS A 65 2.20 -2.59 5.45
C CYS A 65 3.73 -2.79 5.55
N HIS A 66 4.45 -1.83 6.15
CA HIS A 66 5.87 -1.96 6.40
C HIS A 66 6.19 -3.09 7.39
N SER A 67 5.47 -3.19 8.51
CA SER A 67 5.68 -4.27 9.49
C SER A 67 5.31 -5.64 8.94
N GLN A 68 4.42 -5.71 7.95
CA GLN A 68 4.05 -6.94 7.24
C GLN A 68 5.03 -7.31 6.11
N GLY A 69 6.11 -6.56 5.92
CA GLY A 69 7.13 -6.84 4.89
C GLY A 69 6.78 -6.35 3.47
N TYR A 70 5.77 -5.50 3.33
CA TYR A 70 5.40 -4.86 2.05
C TYR A 70 6.07 -3.50 1.84
N GLY A 71 6.86 -3.02 2.81
CA GLY A 71 7.47 -1.70 2.76
C GLY A 71 6.45 -0.57 2.98
N TRP A 72 6.80 0.64 2.59
CA TRP A 72 5.97 1.83 2.82
C TRP A 72 4.87 2.03 1.77
N HIS A 73 4.66 1.05 0.89
CA HIS A 73 3.71 1.13 -0.22
C HIS A 73 2.34 0.58 0.17
N VAL A 74 1.39 1.51 0.32
CA VAL A 74 -0.04 1.22 0.39
C VAL A 74 -0.62 1.45 -1.01
N ASN A 75 -1.34 0.46 -1.53
CA ASN A 75 -2.09 0.65 -2.78
C ASN A 75 -3.37 1.43 -2.52
N THR A 76 -4.19 0.95 -1.56
CA THR A 76 -5.49 1.55 -1.24
C THR A 76 -5.93 1.16 0.18
N ILE A 77 -6.65 2.05 0.84
CA ILE A 77 -7.42 1.75 2.05
C ILE A 77 -8.86 1.51 1.59
N LYS A 78 -9.35 0.27 1.71
CA LYS A 78 -10.69 -0.11 1.26
C LYS A 78 -11.76 0.25 2.27
N ASP A 79 -11.44 0.07 3.55
CA ASP A 79 -12.35 0.33 4.65
C ASP A 79 -11.61 1.06 5.76
N ASN A 80 -12.24 2.11 6.32
CA ASN A 80 -11.65 2.94 7.37
C ASN A 80 -11.85 2.36 8.77
N GLY A 81 -12.60 1.26 8.89
CA GLY A 81 -12.85 0.58 10.13
C GLY A 81 -13.93 1.23 11.00
N LYS A 82 -13.96 0.80 12.26
CA LYS A 82 -14.85 1.32 13.31
C LYS A 82 -14.05 2.14 14.30
N THR A 83 -14.63 3.25 14.75
CA THR A 83 -14.00 4.08 15.76
C THR A 83 -14.26 3.48 17.14
N ALA A 84 -13.20 3.10 17.85
CA ALA A 84 -13.22 2.68 19.24
C ALA A 84 -12.59 3.79 20.08
N CYS A 85 -13.23 4.15 21.19
CA CYS A 85 -12.77 5.21 22.08
C CYS A 85 -12.72 4.70 23.53
N THR A 86 -11.64 5.07 24.22
CA THR A 86 -11.40 4.70 25.61
C THR A 86 -11.26 5.98 26.44
N PRO A 87 -11.94 6.07 27.61
CA PRO A 87 -11.79 7.22 28.49
C PRO A 87 -10.37 7.29 29.04
N CYS A 88 -9.85 8.51 29.18
CA CYS A 88 -8.51 8.72 29.69
C CYS A 88 -8.46 8.71 31.22
N VAL A 89 -7.54 7.92 31.79
CA VAL A 89 -7.29 7.91 33.24
C VAL A 89 -6.42 9.11 33.60
N GLY A 90 -6.94 10.02 34.42
CA GLY A 90 -6.21 11.21 34.90
C GLY A 90 -6.22 12.42 33.95
N GLY A 91 -7.03 12.39 32.88
CA GLY A 91 -7.24 13.53 31.98
C GLY A 91 -8.30 14.52 32.49
N GLN A 92 -8.54 15.59 31.73
CA GLN A 92 -9.70 16.47 31.95
C GLN A 92 -11.00 15.64 31.87
N SER A 93 -11.98 15.96 32.72
CA SER A 93 -13.29 15.27 32.71
C SER A 93 -13.90 15.28 31.31
N GLY A 94 -14.25 14.10 30.80
CA GLY A 94 -14.81 13.92 29.45
C GLY A 94 -13.76 13.77 28.33
N SER A 95 -12.47 13.74 28.65
CA SER A 95 -11.42 13.44 27.68
C SER A 95 -11.33 11.94 27.37
N GLN A 96 -11.06 11.63 26.11
CA GLN A 96 -10.94 10.26 25.61
C GLN A 96 -9.85 10.18 24.53
N THR A 97 -9.36 8.96 24.30
CA THR A 97 -8.51 8.63 23.16
C THR A 97 -9.26 7.67 22.24
N CYS A 98 -9.19 7.91 20.94
CA CYS A 98 -9.87 7.08 19.95
C CYS A 98 -8.88 6.53 18.93
N HIS A 99 -9.19 5.35 18.40
CA HIS A 99 -8.52 4.71 17.28
C HIS A 99 -9.55 4.06 16.35
N GLN A 100 -9.14 3.78 15.12
CA GLN A 100 -9.89 2.90 14.21
C GLN A 100 -9.45 1.44 14.38
N GLU A 101 -10.44 0.55 14.44
CA GLU A 101 -10.31 -0.90 14.43
C GLU A 101 -10.80 -1.47 13.11
N ASP A 102 -10.24 -2.61 12.69
CA ASP A 102 -10.65 -3.32 11.47
C ASP A 102 -10.46 -2.52 10.17
N VAL A 103 -9.44 -1.66 10.10
CA VAL A 103 -9.09 -0.93 8.88
C VAL A 103 -8.58 -1.92 7.82
N VAL A 104 -9.24 -1.99 6.68
CA VAL A 104 -8.86 -2.88 5.58
C VAL A 104 -7.95 -2.15 4.60
N VAL A 105 -6.71 -2.60 4.49
CA VAL A 105 -5.69 -2.00 3.63
C VAL A 105 -5.16 -3.02 2.61
N VAL A 106 -4.98 -2.56 1.38
CA VAL A 106 -4.29 -3.27 0.31
C VAL A 106 -2.82 -2.85 0.34
N CYS A 107 -1.97 -3.70 0.90
CA CYS A 107 -0.52 -3.52 0.85
C CYS A 107 0.02 -4.01 -0.50
N GLN A 108 1.03 -3.33 -1.04
CA GLN A 108 1.68 -3.73 -2.29
C GLN A 108 3.19 -3.78 -2.11
N ARG A 109 3.85 -4.75 -2.74
CA ARG A 109 5.30 -4.81 -2.84
C ARG A 109 5.72 -5.35 -4.19
N ILE A 110 6.93 -5.04 -4.63
CA ILE A 110 7.50 -5.63 -5.84
C ILE A 110 7.76 -7.12 -5.56
N LYS A 111 7.39 -7.99 -6.51
CA LYS A 111 7.70 -9.41 -6.43
C LYS A 111 9.22 -9.59 -6.49
N PRO A 112 9.84 -10.33 -5.55
CA PRO A 112 11.26 -10.60 -5.62
C PRO A 112 11.63 -11.22 -6.98
N GLY A 113 12.62 -10.65 -7.67
CA GLY A 113 13.15 -11.15 -8.95
C GLY A 113 12.55 -10.56 -10.23
N THR A 114 11.61 -9.60 -10.17
CA THR A 114 10.97 -9.04 -11.39
C THR A 114 11.62 -7.77 -11.94
N VAL A 115 12.31 -7.04 -11.08
CA VAL A 115 13.29 -6.02 -11.49
C VAL A 115 14.66 -6.50 -11.07
N GLY A 116 15.72 -6.06 -11.75
CA GLY A 116 17.12 -6.45 -11.55
C GLY A 116 17.72 -6.14 -10.17
N LEU A 117 16.99 -6.39 -9.09
CA LEU A 117 17.49 -6.56 -7.73
C LEU A 117 18.17 -7.93 -7.67
N LEU A 118 19.42 -7.97 -8.10
CA LEU A 118 20.29 -9.13 -7.93
C LEU A 118 20.35 -9.47 -6.42
N PRO A 119 19.89 -10.65 -5.98
CA PRO A 119 20.06 -11.05 -4.60
C PRO A 119 21.55 -11.19 -4.30
N GLY A 120 22.08 -10.39 -3.35
CA GLY A 120 23.34 -10.71 -2.67
C GLY A 120 24.64 -10.06 -3.18
N LYS A 121 24.62 -8.89 -3.82
CA LYS A 121 25.82 -8.03 -3.91
C LYS A 121 25.53 -6.68 -3.26
N GLY A 122 25.73 -6.65 -1.95
CA GLY A 122 25.91 -5.43 -1.17
C GLY A 122 27.38 -5.04 -1.09
#